data_AF-A0A8J3GN65-F1
#
_entry.id   AF-A0A8J3GN65-F1
#
_cell.length_a   1.000
_cell.length_b   1.000
_cell.length_c   1.000
_cell.angle_alpha   90.00
_cell.angle_beta   90.00
_cell.angle_gamma   90.00
#
_symmetry.space_group_name_H-M   'P 1'
#
loop_
_entity.id
_entity.type
_entity.pdbx_description
1 polymer ?
#
loop_
_entity_poly.entity_id
_entity_poly.type
_entity_poly.pdbx_seq_one_letter_code
_entity_poly.pdbx_strand_id
1 'polypeptide(L)'
;MKRWVVAVVLAALSVIGMPAVAAHADQSDCAEGFYGTTPQNGYEFFEVDNRFVPPPMRSQPWDCAVRVASREFDETLAADGGYVTSIQYFLLYVDMSYEELIEYYRAWERSGFADGTQINVISADGGGTESVALGAEDLATRDPRPSYVHARFSNGQSVPAPSTPGSNIYELTWTDGVVAQSASGIEDRPQLFASVLLTEPVSGGTGLADPSRMSDLRTIQEAAPTGTQWAIIGTGSLMLMLVVGWPSTLLNSVVGSRYQAMVRWVTSRFQRKKADAADPPGDPTIKRSGLPGWLMWPGFALAAILGAFVDPDFGLNLMSLRLVVTLFLSFLLFNLTAWAIVRRVAVRLQPESDPYLRFRWGSLILVFAAVLVARLLGLDPGVIFGLVAGVAYATTLQAAKSAIVTIVGSAFGLALALVAWVGYSLLAPAQIDNFAYVFLVEFLAGVTVKGVSTLPLSLLPLGTLDGAKLFGWKKAVWGASYVVGLAAFMVVLATIPKAWGEIPDFLRWIWIFGAYAVVAIVIWAVNARMLKKKPLPPEQQQGDQPDAITID
;
A
#
# COMPACT_ATOMS: atom_id res chain seq x y z
N MET A 1 2.98 -11.02 32.20
CA MET A 1 2.77 -10.40 30.87
C MET A 1 1.60 -9.42 31.04
N LYS A 2 1.86 -8.12 30.90
CA LYS A 2 1.17 -7.04 31.65
C LYS A 2 -0.01 -6.44 30.90
N ARG A 3 -0.98 -5.93 31.68
CA ARG A 3 -2.15 -5.08 31.34
C ARG A 3 -1.95 -4.10 30.15
N TRP A 4 -0.73 -3.70 29.84
CA TRP A 4 -0.43 -2.84 28.69
C TRP A 4 -0.80 -3.49 27.34
N VAL A 5 -0.59 -4.79 27.14
CA VAL A 5 -0.92 -5.42 25.85
C VAL A 5 -2.43 -5.40 25.61
N VAL A 6 -3.20 -5.69 26.67
CA VAL A 6 -4.67 -5.59 26.64
C VAL A 6 -5.11 -4.14 26.46
N ALA A 7 -4.43 -3.17 27.10
CA ALA A 7 -4.75 -1.76 26.92
C ALA A 7 -4.45 -1.24 25.50
N VAL A 8 -3.39 -1.71 24.84
CA VAL A 8 -3.08 -1.35 23.44
C VAL A 8 -4.09 -1.97 22.49
N VAL A 9 -4.48 -3.24 22.71
CA VAL A 9 -5.51 -3.90 21.90
C VAL A 9 -6.87 -3.24 22.11
N LEU A 10 -7.24 -2.92 23.35
CA LEU A 10 -8.50 -2.22 23.65
C LEU A 10 -8.49 -0.77 23.14
N ALA A 11 -7.36 -0.07 23.18
CA ALA A 11 -7.23 1.26 22.61
C ALA A 11 -7.39 1.20 21.08
N ALA A 12 -6.74 0.25 20.41
CA ALA A 12 -6.91 0.02 18.98
C ALA A 12 -8.37 -0.32 18.62
N LEU A 13 -9.04 -1.15 19.44
CA LEU A 13 -10.47 -1.48 19.26
C LEU A 13 -11.40 -0.30 19.56
N SER A 14 -11.05 0.60 20.48
CA SER A 14 -11.87 1.78 20.80
C SER A 14 -11.84 2.85 19.71
N VAL A 15 -10.77 2.91 18.91
CA VAL A 15 -10.69 3.81 17.75
C VAL A 15 -11.65 3.39 16.62
N ILE A 16 -11.99 2.10 16.54
CA ILE A 16 -13.00 1.57 15.60
C ILE A 16 -14.41 2.13 15.91
N GLY A 17 -14.63 2.66 17.12
CA GLY A 17 -15.91 3.25 17.53
C GLY A 17 -16.02 4.78 17.37
N MET A 18 -15.05 5.46 16.74
CA MET A 18 -15.22 6.88 16.43
C MET A 18 -16.35 7.04 15.40
N PRO A 19 -17.30 7.98 15.61
CA PRO A 19 -18.32 8.26 14.62
C PRO A 19 -17.62 8.63 13.32
N ALA A 20 -18.02 8.00 12.21
CA ALA A 20 -17.54 8.34 10.88
C ALA A 20 -17.69 9.85 10.71
N VAL A 21 -16.55 10.55 10.53
CA VAL A 21 -16.59 11.92 10.01
C VAL A 21 -17.32 11.81 8.68
N ALA A 22 -18.39 12.59 8.51
CA ALA A 22 -19.31 12.49 7.38
C ALA A 22 -18.54 12.45 6.06
N ALA A 23 -18.42 11.26 5.49
CA ALA A 23 -17.79 11.00 4.22
C ALA A 23 -18.37 9.69 3.73
N HIS A 24 -19.59 9.74 3.22
CA HIS A 24 -20.05 8.69 2.34
C HIS A 24 -20.49 9.34 1.05
N ALA A 25 -19.47 9.50 0.21
CA ALA A 25 -19.59 9.15 -1.18
C ALA A 25 -20.20 7.74 -1.30
N ASP A 26 -21.53 7.62 -1.40
CA ASP A 26 -22.17 6.33 -1.58
C ASP A 26 -22.36 6.08 -3.07
N GLN A 27 -21.56 5.17 -3.63
CA GLN A 27 -21.70 4.77 -5.03
C GLN A 27 -23.12 4.26 -5.36
N SER A 28 -23.88 3.81 -4.35
CA SER A 28 -25.27 3.41 -4.51
C SER A 28 -26.18 4.56 -4.95
N ASP A 29 -25.88 5.80 -4.56
CA ASP A 29 -26.65 6.98 -4.98
C ASP A 29 -26.60 7.19 -6.50
N CYS A 30 -25.50 6.79 -7.15
CA CYS A 30 -25.37 6.88 -8.60
C CYS A 30 -25.79 5.61 -9.32
N ALA A 31 -25.93 4.49 -8.61
CA ALA A 31 -26.29 3.20 -9.20
C ALA A 31 -27.69 3.23 -9.83
N GLU A 32 -28.59 4.04 -9.27
CA GLU A 32 -29.95 4.21 -9.76
C GLU A 32 -30.08 5.31 -10.84
N GLY A 33 -29.06 6.17 -10.97
CA GLY A 33 -29.03 7.24 -11.97
C GLY A 33 -28.66 6.80 -13.38
N PHE A 34 -28.68 7.74 -14.32
CA PHE A 34 -28.33 7.59 -15.73
C PHE A 34 -26.97 6.88 -15.95
N TYR A 35 -26.01 7.08 -15.05
CA TYR A 35 -24.69 6.45 -15.15
C TYR A 35 -24.61 5.05 -14.53
N GLY A 36 -25.54 4.69 -13.64
CA GLY A 36 -25.53 3.41 -12.94
C GLY A 36 -26.30 2.29 -13.63
N THR A 37 -27.29 2.63 -14.45
CA THR A 37 -28.15 1.66 -15.14
C THR A 37 -27.43 0.96 -16.32
N THR A 38 -26.45 0.10 -16.03
CA THR A 38 -25.84 -0.96 -16.89
C THR A 38 -25.21 -0.47 -18.24
N PRO A 39 -24.42 -1.28 -18.99
CA PRO A 39 -23.56 -0.82 -20.10
C PRO A 39 -24.22 -0.10 -21.28
N GLN A 40 -25.55 0.05 -21.29
CA GLN A 40 -26.32 0.55 -22.43
C GLN A 40 -26.00 2.02 -22.74
N ASN A 41 -25.62 2.81 -21.73
CA ASN A 41 -25.30 4.22 -21.90
C ASN A 41 -23.83 4.48 -22.25
N GLY A 42 -23.00 3.43 -22.34
CA GLY A 42 -21.59 3.54 -22.70
C GLY A 42 -20.72 4.17 -21.61
N TYR A 43 -21.20 4.29 -20.38
CA TYR A 43 -20.44 4.74 -19.21
C TYR A 43 -20.10 3.57 -18.29
N GLU A 44 -19.01 3.70 -17.56
CA GLU A 44 -18.64 2.82 -16.47
C GLU A 44 -18.15 3.61 -15.26
N PHE A 45 -18.41 3.09 -14.07
CA PHE A 45 -17.77 3.59 -12.86
C PHE A 45 -16.30 3.21 -12.86
N PHE A 46 -15.45 4.11 -12.42
CA PHE A 46 -14.02 3.86 -12.29
C PHE A 46 -13.43 4.68 -11.14
N GLU A 47 -12.25 4.28 -10.68
CA GLU A 47 -11.51 5.01 -9.65
C GLU A 47 -10.55 5.99 -10.35
N VAL A 48 -10.77 7.30 -10.16
CA VAL A 48 -9.91 8.33 -10.77
C VAL A 48 -8.60 8.40 -10.01
N ASP A 49 -7.51 8.27 -10.73
CA ASP A 49 -6.18 8.48 -10.17
C ASP A 49 -5.98 9.97 -9.81
N ASN A 50 -5.54 10.24 -8.57
CA ASN A 50 -5.35 11.57 -8.01
C ASN A 50 -4.51 12.50 -8.90
N ARG A 51 -3.60 11.95 -9.73
CA ARG A 51 -2.80 12.76 -10.68
C ARG A 51 -3.63 13.45 -11.77
N PHE A 52 -4.82 12.93 -12.07
CA PHE A 52 -5.78 13.53 -13.00
C PHE A 52 -6.82 14.40 -12.30
N VAL A 53 -6.90 14.35 -10.96
CA VAL A 53 -7.86 15.12 -10.19
C VAL A 53 -7.26 16.48 -9.82
N PRO A 54 -7.89 17.61 -10.20
CA PRO A 54 -7.47 18.94 -9.78
C PRO A 54 -7.46 19.09 -8.25
N PRO A 55 -6.50 19.83 -7.67
CA PRO A 55 -6.43 19.99 -6.22
C PRO A 55 -7.71 20.47 -5.52
N PRO A 56 -8.52 21.40 -6.07
CA PRO A 56 -9.79 21.77 -5.45
C PRO A 56 -10.75 20.59 -5.31
N MET A 57 -10.77 19.69 -6.30
CA MET A 57 -11.63 18.50 -6.30
C MET A 57 -11.14 17.42 -5.34
N ARG A 58 -9.82 17.32 -5.10
CA ARG A 58 -9.20 16.38 -4.15
C ARG A 58 -9.71 16.57 -2.72
N SER A 59 -9.89 17.82 -2.31
CA SER A 59 -10.29 18.17 -0.95
C SER A 59 -11.75 17.85 -0.60
N GLN A 60 -12.58 17.58 -1.61
CA GLN A 60 -13.99 17.21 -1.42
C GLN A 60 -14.21 15.79 -1.96
N PRO A 61 -14.65 14.83 -1.12
CA PRO A 61 -14.98 13.50 -1.63
C PRO A 61 -16.17 13.61 -2.60
N TRP A 62 -16.06 12.98 -3.77
CA TRP A 62 -17.15 12.81 -4.72
C TRP A 62 -17.86 11.48 -4.49
N ASP A 63 -19.18 11.43 -4.70
CA ASP A 63 -19.98 10.21 -4.55
C ASP A 63 -19.59 9.14 -5.56
N CYS A 64 -19.41 9.57 -6.81
CA CYS A 64 -19.09 8.65 -7.89
C CYS A 64 -18.21 9.31 -8.95
N ALA A 65 -17.37 8.49 -9.55
CA ALA A 65 -16.61 8.84 -10.73
C ALA A 65 -16.99 7.92 -11.89
N VAL A 66 -17.30 8.51 -13.04
CA VAL A 66 -17.74 7.79 -14.23
C VAL A 66 -16.95 8.24 -15.46
N ARG A 67 -16.69 7.31 -16.37
CA ARG A 67 -16.04 7.59 -17.66
C ARG A 67 -16.78 6.91 -18.78
N VAL A 68 -16.50 7.32 -20.01
CA VAL A 68 -17.00 6.62 -21.20
C VAL A 68 -16.23 5.30 -21.35
N ALA A 69 -16.91 4.17 -21.21
CA ALA A 69 -16.33 2.83 -21.24
C ALA A 69 -15.59 2.51 -22.55
N SER A 70 -16.03 3.11 -23.66
CA SER A 70 -15.40 2.93 -24.97
C SER A 70 -14.11 3.76 -25.17
N ARG A 71 -13.71 4.58 -24.19
CA ARG A 71 -12.50 5.40 -24.26
C ARG A 71 -11.46 4.87 -23.30
N GLU A 72 -10.25 4.63 -23.81
CA GLU A 72 -9.11 4.31 -22.97
C GLU A 72 -8.80 5.52 -22.06
N PHE A 73 -8.47 5.23 -20.80
CA PHE A 73 -8.05 6.22 -19.83
C PHE A 73 -6.54 6.02 -19.65
N ASP A 74 -5.79 6.35 -20.70
CA ASP A 74 -4.34 6.21 -20.69
C ASP A 74 -3.65 7.53 -21.03
N GLU A 75 -2.36 7.58 -20.72
CA GLU A 75 -1.51 8.76 -20.91
C GLU A 75 -0.96 8.86 -22.34
N THR A 76 -1.38 7.98 -23.26
CA THR A 76 -0.75 7.87 -24.57
C THR A 76 -1.39 8.85 -25.55
N LEU A 77 -0.67 9.95 -25.79
CA LEU A 77 -0.88 10.76 -27.00
C LEU A 77 -0.69 9.86 -28.23
N ALA A 78 -1.71 9.78 -29.08
CA ALA A 78 -1.57 9.03 -30.33
C ALA A 78 -0.39 9.54 -31.15
N ALA A 79 0.35 8.58 -31.73
CA ALA A 79 1.58 8.83 -32.48
C ALA A 79 1.39 9.68 -33.75
N ASP A 80 0.15 9.93 -34.18
CA ASP A 80 -0.20 10.69 -35.37
C ASP A 80 -0.40 12.20 -35.13
N GLY A 81 -0.24 12.69 -33.89
CA GLY A 81 -0.40 14.11 -33.56
C GLY A 81 -1.84 14.61 -33.67
N GLY A 82 -2.81 13.71 -33.85
CA GLY A 82 -4.23 14.00 -33.69
C GLY A 82 -4.63 13.91 -32.21
N TYR A 83 -5.65 14.68 -31.80
CA TYR A 83 -6.28 14.53 -30.49
C TYR A 83 -7.05 13.22 -30.42
N VAL A 84 -6.35 12.11 -30.24
CA VAL A 84 -6.99 10.86 -29.90
C VAL A 84 -7.16 10.89 -28.38
N THR A 85 -8.41 11.17 -27.99
CA THR A 85 -9.00 10.98 -26.66
C THR A 85 -8.42 11.80 -25.52
N SER A 86 -9.01 12.98 -25.28
CA SER A 86 -8.92 13.68 -24.00
C SER A 86 -9.29 12.74 -22.85
N ILE A 87 -8.49 12.73 -21.78
CA ILE A 87 -8.84 12.06 -20.52
C ILE A 87 -10.13 12.71 -20.03
N GLN A 88 -11.24 12.03 -20.23
CA GLN A 88 -12.57 12.55 -19.93
C GLN A 88 -13.24 11.69 -18.88
N TYR A 89 -13.63 12.34 -17.80
CA TYR A 89 -14.38 11.72 -16.73
C TYR A 89 -15.32 12.73 -16.09
N PHE A 90 -16.24 12.19 -15.30
CA PHE A 90 -17.22 12.98 -14.57
C PHE A 90 -17.18 12.58 -13.11
N LEU A 91 -17.18 13.58 -12.24
CA LEU A 91 -17.38 13.41 -10.80
C LEU A 91 -18.77 13.91 -10.45
N LEU A 92 -19.51 13.12 -9.69
CA LEU A 92 -20.83 13.49 -9.19
C LEU A 92 -20.75 13.69 -7.68
N TYR A 93 -21.31 14.81 -7.23
CA TYR A 93 -21.52 15.11 -5.83
C TYR A 93 -23.02 15.26 -5.60
N VAL A 94 -23.61 14.39 -4.80
CA VAL A 94 -25.02 14.33 -4.48
C VAL A 94 -25.25 15.00 -3.12
N ASP A 95 -26.41 15.61 -2.94
CA ASP A 95 -26.78 16.43 -1.79
C ASP A 95 -25.85 17.63 -1.53
N MET A 96 -25.12 18.09 -2.55
CA MET A 96 -24.28 19.29 -2.43
C MET A 96 -25.17 20.53 -2.31
N SER A 97 -25.23 21.11 -1.11
CA SER A 97 -25.96 22.34 -0.85
C SER A 97 -25.40 23.53 -1.63
N TYR A 98 -26.21 24.59 -1.75
CA TYR A 98 -25.78 25.83 -2.40
C TYR A 98 -24.60 26.49 -1.67
N GLU A 99 -24.57 26.42 -0.35
CA GLU A 99 -23.47 26.90 0.48
C GLU A 99 -22.16 26.11 0.25
N GLU A 100 -22.25 24.79 0.13
CA GLU A 100 -21.10 23.93 -0.21
C GLU A 100 -20.60 24.18 -1.63
N LEU A 101 -21.49 24.43 -2.59
CA LEU A 101 -21.14 24.84 -3.94
C LEU A 101 -20.30 26.12 -3.93
N ILE A 102 -20.68 27.12 -3.14
CA ILE A 102 -19.94 28.38 -3.02
C ILE A 102 -18.54 28.12 -2.46
N GLU A 103 -18.41 27.35 -1.38
CA GLU A 103 -17.09 26.98 -0.84
C GLU A 103 -16.25 26.17 -1.82
N TYR A 104 -16.88 25.32 -2.62
CA TYR A 104 -16.22 24.59 -3.69
C TYR A 104 -15.63 25.56 -4.72
N TYR A 105 -16.41 26.51 -5.24
CA TYR A 105 -15.89 27.54 -6.15
C TYR A 105 -14.79 28.40 -5.51
N ARG A 106 -14.89 28.76 -4.23
CA ARG A 106 -13.80 29.44 -3.50
C ARG A 106 -12.51 28.62 -3.49
N ALA A 107 -12.59 27.29 -3.39
CA ALA A 107 -11.41 26.43 -3.47
C ALA A 107 -10.76 26.50 -4.87
N TRP A 108 -11.56 26.51 -5.93
CA TRP A 108 -11.08 26.74 -7.30
C TRP A 108 -10.39 28.08 -7.49
N GLU A 109 -10.95 29.16 -6.94
CA GLU A 109 -10.34 30.50 -7.00
C GLU A 109 -9.04 30.56 -6.19
N ARG A 110 -9.04 30.05 -4.95
CA ARG A 110 -7.85 30.05 -4.08
C ARG A 110 -6.68 29.25 -4.66
N SER A 111 -6.96 28.21 -5.42
CA SER A 111 -5.95 27.39 -6.11
C SER A 111 -5.43 28.03 -7.41
N GLY A 112 -6.03 29.11 -7.87
CA GLY A 112 -5.67 29.78 -9.13
C GLY A 112 -6.15 29.04 -10.39
N PHE A 113 -6.98 28.01 -10.26
CA PHE A 113 -7.62 27.36 -11.41
C PHE A 113 -8.81 28.18 -11.96
N ALA A 114 -9.39 29.02 -11.11
CA ALA A 114 -10.40 30.01 -11.45
C ALA A 114 -9.91 31.42 -11.05
N ASP A 115 -10.34 32.44 -11.78
CA ASP A 115 -10.03 33.86 -11.55
C ASP A 115 -11.23 34.69 -11.06
N GLY A 116 -12.37 34.03 -10.81
CA GLY A 116 -13.59 34.65 -10.33
C GLY A 116 -14.51 35.20 -11.42
N THR A 117 -14.39 34.71 -12.66
CA THR A 117 -15.25 35.11 -13.79
C THR A 117 -15.86 33.93 -14.56
N GLN A 118 -15.71 32.70 -14.06
CA GLN A 118 -15.95 31.45 -14.79
C GLN A 118 -17.40 30.96 -14.76
N ILE A 119 -18.22 31.42 -13.82
CA ILE A 119 -19.61 31.02 -13.74
C ILE A 119 -20.32 31.75 -14.86
N ASN A 120 -20.64 31.01 -15.93
CA ASN A 120 -21.01 31.57 -17.23
C ASN A 120 -22.51 31.51 -17.51
N VAL A 121 -23.25 30.66 -16.79
CA VAL A 121 -24.70 30.50 -16.95
C VAL A 121 -25.35 30.25 -15.59
N ILE A 122 -26.39 31.01 -15.28
CA ILE A 122 -27.26 30.77 -14.13
C ILE A 122 -28.73 30.78 -14.56
N SER A 123 -29.59 30.08 -13.82
CA SER A 123 -31.05 30.22 -13.94
C SER A 123 -31.66 30.25 -12.55
N ALA A 124 -32.66 31.10 -12.36
CA ALA A 124 -33.48 31.18 -11.16
C ALA A 124 -34.91 30.74 -11.52
N ASP A 125 -35.45 29.77 -10.78
CA ASP A 125 -36.88 29.48 -10.62
C ASP A 125 -37.75 29.61 -11.88
N GLY A 126 -37.39 28.89 -12.95
CA GLY A 126 -38.16 28.82 -14.20
C GLY A 126 -38.00 30.04 -15.13
N GLY A 127 -37.13 30.98 -14.79
CA GLY A 127 -36.71 32.08 -15.65
C GLY A 127 -35.69 31.65 -16.72
N GLY A 128 -35.47 32.53 -17.71
CA GLY A 128 -34.46 32.30 -18.76
C GLY A 128 -33.04 32.18 -18.18
N THR A 129 -32.15 31.51 -18.92
CA THR A 129 -30.72 31.40 -18.58
C THR A 129 -30.03 32.75 -18.77
N GLU A 130 -29.42 33.27 -17.72
CA GLU A 130 -28.58 34.47 -17.77
C GLU A 130 -27.12 34.05 -18.01
N SER A 131 -26.46 34.61 -19.03
CA SER A 131 -25.02 34.45 -19.19
C SER A 131 -24.28 35.65 -18.62
N VAL A 132 -23.59 35.42 -17.52
CA VAL A 132 -22.87 36.41 -16.71
C VAL A 132 -21.47 35.87 -16.42
N ALA A 133 -20.54 36.73 -16.04
CA ALA A 133 -19.24 36.31 -15.53
C ALA A 133 -19.25 36.60 -14.02
N LEU A 134 -19.34 35.56 -13.19
CA LEU A 134 -19.42 35.68 -11.73
C LEU A 134 -18.32 34.87 -11.05
N GLY A 135 -17.86 35.38 -9.91
CA GLY A 135 -17.04 34.65 -8.95
C GLY A 135 -17.89 34.02 -7.84
N ALA A 136 -17.23 33.33 -6.91
CA ALA A 136 -17.88 32.67 -5.79
C ALA A 136 -18.59 33.66 -4.86
N GLU A 137 -18.02 34.84 -4.62
CA GLU A 137 -18.64 35.87 -3.77
C GLU A 137 -19.87 36.53 -4.45
N ASP A 138 -19.80 36.76 -5.76
CA ASP A 138 -20.95 37.28 -6.50
C ASP A 138 -22.09 36.26 -6.49
N LEU A 139 -21.76 34.98 -6.66
CA LEU A 139 -22.73 33.89 -6.52
C LEU A 139 -23.33 33.89 -5.11
N ALA A 140 -22.51 33.99 -4.06
CA ALA A 140 -22.96 33.96 -2.67
C ALA A 140 -23.95 35.08 -2.29
N THR A 141 -23.90 36.21 -3.00
CA THR A 141 -24.77 37.37 -2.75
C THR A 141 -26.04 37.39 -3.61
N ARG A 142 -26.24 36.42 -4.50
CA ARG A 142 -27.43 36.36 -5.36
C ARG A 142 -28.71 36.07 -4.58
N ASP A 143 -29.72 36.89 -4.84
CA ASP A 143 -31.09 36.75 -4.36
C ASP A 143 -32.07 37.05 -5.51
N PRO A 144 -32.93 36.11 -5.93
CA PRO A 144 -33.07 34.75 -5.42
C PRO A 144 -31.85 33.88 -5.71
N ARG A 145 -31.70 32.82 -4.91
CA ARG A 145 -30.67 31.79 -5.17
C ARG A 145 -30.97 31.13 -6.52
N PRO A 146 -29.97 30.93 -7.39
CA PRO A 146 -30.17 30.21 -8.63
C PRO A 146 -30.50 28.75 -8.35
N SER A 147 -31.36 28.16 -9.17
CA SER A 147 -31.63 26.72 -9.17
C SER A 147 -30.67 25.94 -10.07
N TYR A 148 -29.98 26.64 -10.96
CA TYR A 148 -28.98 26.08 -11.88
C TYR A 148 -27.76 26.99 -11.96
N VAL A 149 -26.56 26.40 -11.85
CA VAL A 149 -25.29 27.10 -12.01
C VAL A 149 -24.38 26.27 -12.91
N HIS A 150 -23.87 26.87 -13.98
CA HIS A 150 -22.89 26.25 -14.86
C HIS A 150 -21.67 27.14 -15.03
N ALA A 151 -20.51 26.59 -14.70
CA ALA A 151 -19.21 27.20 -14.93
C ALA A 151 -18.41 26.35 -15.91
N ARG A 152 -17.70 27.02 -16.82
CA ARG A 152 -16.77 26.36 -17.74
C ARG A 152 -15.50 27.16 -17.84
N PHE A 153 -14.37 26.51 -17.63
CA PHE A 153 -13.08 27.19 -17.59
C PHE A 153 -11.91 26.26 -17.90
N SER A 154 -10.75 26.86 -18.14
CA SER A 154 -9.51 26.14 -18.47
C SER A 154 -8.36 26.59 -17.58
N ASN A 155 -7.34 25.74 -17.44
CA ASN A 155 -6.14 25.99 -16.64
C ASN A 155 -5.41 27.31 -17.02
N GLY A 156 -5.75 28.41 -16.35
CA GLY A 156 -4.99 29.67 -16.39
C GLY A 156 -5.35 30.65 -17.51
N GLN A 157 -6.46 30.46 -18.23
CA GLN A 157 -7.00 31.51 -19.10
C GLN A 157 -8.52 31.60 -18.96
N SER A 158 -9.01 32.80 -18.61
CA SER A 158 -10.39 33.22 -18.80
C SER A 158 -10.72 33.12 -20.30
N VAL A 159 -11.37 32.01 -20.67
CA VAL A 159 -11.93 31.74 -22.01
C VAL A 159 -10.91 31.92 -23.16
N PRO A 160 -10.14 30.89 -23.54
CA PRO A 160 -9.43 30.97 -24.80
C PRO A 160 -10.45 30.96 -25.94
N ALA A 161 -10.16 31.74 -26.97
CA ALA A 161 -10.71 31.55 -28.31
C ALA A 161 -10.71 30.04 -28.67
N PRO A 162 -11.66 29.54 -29.49
CA PRO A 162 -11.80 28.12 -29.72
C PRO A 162 -10.45 27.50 -30.10
N SER A 163 -10.03 26.49 -29.32
CA SER A 163 -8.83 25.68 -29.52
C SER A 163 -7.48 26.38 -29.36
N THR A 164 -7.04 26.67 -28.13
CA THR A 164 -5.60 26.53 -27.86
C THR A 164 -5.33 25.05 -27.60
N PRO A 165 -4.57 24.37 -28.49
CA PRO A 165 -4.11 23.01 -28.28
C PRO A 165 -3.51 22.83 -26.88
N GLY A 166 -3.99 21.87 -26.10
CA GLY A 166 -3.37 21.51 -24.81
C GLY A 166 -3.93 22.19 -23.55
N SER A 167 -5.12 22.79 -23.61
CA SER A 167 -5.78 23.31 -22.40
C SER A 167 -6.69 22.25 -21.76
N ASN A 168 -6.56 22.07 -20.45
CA ASN A 168 -7.49 21.26 -19.66
C ASN A 168 -8.79 22.05 -19.49
N ILE A 169 -9.94 21.40 -19.68
CA ILE A 169 -11.26 22.01 -19.56
C ILE A 169 -11.98 21.40 -18.35
N TYR A 170 -12.57 22.26 -17.55
CA TYR A 170 -13.40 21.90 -16.40
C TYR A 170 -14.78 22.51 -16.62
N GLU A 171 -15.82 21.69 -16.52
CA GLU A 171 -17.21 22.14 -16.54
C GLU A 171 -17.87 21.69 -15.25
N LEU A 172 -18.42 22.64 -14.50
CA LEU A 172 -19.08 22.42 -13.23
C LEU A 172 -20.54 22.79 -13.40
N THR A 173 -21.43 21.83 -13.26
CA THR A 173 -22.88 22.04 -13.42
C THR A 173 -23.56 21.64 -12.12
N TRP A 174 -24.09 22.62 -11.40
CA TRP A 174 -24.87 22.40 -10.20
C TRP A 174 -26.35 22.63 -10.46
N THR A 175 -27.18 21.78 -9.87
CA THR A 175 -28.64 21.88 -9.91
C THR A 175 -29.21 21.72 -8.51
N ASP A 176 -30.29 22.43 -8.19
CA ASP A 176 -31.00 22.30 -6.91
C ASP A 176 -31.80 20.99 -6.78
N GLY A 177 -32.04 20.29 -7.89
CA GLY A 177 -32.80 19.04 -7.96
C GLY A 177 -34.32 19.23 -7.92
N VAL A 178 -34.81 20.43 -7.60
CA VAL A 178 -36.24 20.73 -7.43
C VAL A 178 -36.79 21.46 -8.65
N VAL A 179 -36.12 22.53 -9.07
CA VAL A 179 -36.53 23.32 -10.23
C VAL A 179 -35.73 22.91 -11.46
N ALA A 180 -34.41 22.71 -11.29
CA ALA A 180 -33.55 22.21 -12.34
C ALA A 180 -33.19 20.75 -12.05
N GLN A 181 -33.59 19.85 -12.95
CA GLN A 181 -33.19 18.45 -12.87
C GLN A 181 -31.83 18.25 -13.57
N SER A 182 -30.99 17.43 -12.98
CA SER A 182 -29.70 17.06 -13.56
C SER A 182 -29.85 16.00 -14.64
N ALA A 183 -28.87 15.98 -15.56
CA ALA A 183 -28.70 14.92 -16.53
C ALA A 183 -28.33 13.56 -15.89
N SER A 184 -27.97 13.53 -14.61
CA SER A 184 -27.67 12.29 -13.87
C SER A 184 -28.91 11.42 -13.61
N GLY A 185 -30.13 11.95 -13.76
CA GLY A 185 -31.37 11.22 -13.45
C GLY A 185 -31.65 11.04 -11.95
N ILE A 186 -30.88 11.69 -11.07
CA ILE A 186 -31.17 11.74 -9.63
C ILE A 186 -32.13 12.92 -9.39
N GLU A 187 -33.41 12.62 -9.19
CA GLU A 187 -34.46 13.61 -8.97
C GLU A 187 -34.48 14.10 -7.50
N ASP A 188 -34.99 15.31 -7.28
CA ASP A 188 -35.27 15.90 -5.96
C ASP A 188 -34.07 16.05 -5.00
N ARG A 189 -32.83 15.93 -5.51
CA ARG A 189 -31.60 16.11 -4.73
C ARG A 189 -30.67 17.14 -5.40
N PRO A 190 -30.14 18.10 -4.63
CA PRO A 190 -29.18 19.05 -5.18
C PRO A 190 -27.88 18.31 -5.50
N GLN A 191 -27.23 18.70 -6.58
CA GLN A 191 -26.07 17.95 -7.06
C GLN A 191 -25.12 18.81 -7.87
N LEU A 192 -23.84 18.51 -7.77
CA LEU A 192 -22.80 19.05 -8.63
C LEU A 192 -22.29 17.94 -9.55
N PHE A 193 -22.35 18.22 -10.84
CA PHE A 193 -21.77 17.40 -11.89
C PHE A 193 -20.53 18.09 -12.45
N ALA A 194 -19.37 17.49 -12.21
CA ALA A 194 -18.08 18.03 -12.64
C ALA A 194 -17.52 17.20 -13.80
N SER A 195 -17.55 17.76 -15.01
CA SER A 195 -16.96 17.20 -16.22
C SER A 195 -15.53 17.68 -16.35
N VAL A 196 -14.59 16.75 -16.42
CA VAL A 196 -13.16 17.03 -16.51
C VAL A 196 -12.65 16.47 -17.83
N LEU A 197 -12.06 17.35 -18.66
CA LEU A 197 -11.43 16.99 -19.92
C LEU A 197 -9.98 17.43 -19.86
N LEU A 198 -9.06 16.49 -19.74
CA LEU A 198 -7.64 16.78 -19.69
C LEU A 198 -6.95 16.44 -21.01
N THR A 199 -6.00 17.27 -21.37
CA THR A 199 -5.00 16.99 -22.41
C THR A 199 -3.75 16.37 -21.82
N GLU A 200 -3.48 16.62 -20.53
CA GLU A 200 -2.34 16.08 -19.78
C GLU A 200 -2.70 15.94 -18.27
N PRO A 201 -2.00 15.08 -17.50
CA PRO A 201 -2.20 14.99 -16.05
C PRO A 201 -2.13 16.37 -15.36
N VAL A 202 -3.01 16.61 -14.39
CA VAL A 202 -3.10 17.92 -13.71
C VAL A 202 -1.86 18.20 -12.86
N SER A 203 -1.31 17.14 -12.24
CA SER A 203 0.02 17.17 -11.65
C SER A 203 0.91 16.23 -12.43
N GLY A 204 2.07 16.70 -12.90
CA GLY A 204 3.04 15.87 -13.61
C GLY A 204 3.72 14.79 -12.75
N GLY A 205 3.26 14.57 -11.51
CA GLY A 205 3.80 13.54 -10.60
C GLY A 205 5.29 13.74 -10.30
N THR A 206 5.74 15.00 -10.21
CA THR A 206 7.19 15.30 -10.10
C THR A 206 7.50 16.31 -9.00
N GLY A 207 6.51 17.07 -8.54
CA GLY A 207 6.62 18.11 -7.53
C GLY A 207 6.81 17.58 -6.10
N LEU A 208 7.36 18.41 -5.23
CA LEU A 208 7.58 18.09 -3.80
C LEU A 208 6.28 17.83 -3.01
N ALA A 209 5.15 18.36 -3.48
CA ALA A 209 3.83 18.23 -2.86
C ALA A 209 2.91 17.30 -3.65
N ASP A 210 3.32 16.81 -4.82
CA ASP A 210 2.50 15.88 -5.60
C ASP A 210 2.37 14.55 -4.85
N PRO A 211 1.17 13.96 -4.72
CA PRO A 211 0.99 12.69 -4.01
C PRO A 211 1.62 11.52 -4.79
N SER A 212 2.19 10.55 -4.07
CA SER A 212 2.58 9.24 -4.63
C SER A 212 1.54 8.17 -4.40
N ARG A 213 1.76 6.97 -4.93
CA ARG A 213 0.93 5.79 -4.67
C ARG A 213 0.84 5.41 -3.19
N MET A 214 1.79 5.87 -2.36
CA MET A 214 1.70 5.69 -0.91
C MET A 214 0.64 6.59 -0.26
N SER A 215 0.21 7.65 -0.95
CA SER A 215 -0.87 8.53 -0.50
C SER A 215 -2.25 7.93 -0.78
N ASP A 216 -2.36 6.92 -1.65
CA ASP A 216 -3.63 6.31 -2.10
C ASP A 216 -4.05 5.08 -1.28
N LEU A 217 -3.48 4.87 -0.08
CA LEU A 217 -3.88 3.76 0.78
C LEU A 217 -5.31 3.98 1.29
N ARG A 218 -6.24 3.03 1.18
CA ARG A 218 -7.59 3.28 1.74
C ARG A 218 -7.54 3.49 3.26
N THR A 219 -8.38 4.41 3.74
CA THR A 219 -8.54 4.68 5.16
C THR A 219 -9.19 3.49 5.88
N ILE A 220 -9.13 3.42 7.21
CA ILE A 220 -9.79 2.35 7.99
C ILE A 220 -11.29 2.31 7.72
N GLN A 221 -11.90 3.46 7.49
CA GLN A 221 -13.32 3.62 7.21
C GLN A 221 -13.68 3.04 5.84
N GLU A 222 -12.92 3.38 4.80
CA GLU A 222 -13.07 2.82 3.45
C GLU A 222 -12.72 1.32 3.38
N ALA A 223 -11.81 0.88 4.25
CA ALA A 223 -11.33 -0.48 4.33
C ALA A 223 -12.23 -1.40 5.17
N ALA A 224 -13.25 -0.87 5.84
CA ALA A 224 -14.10 -1.63 6.75
C ALA A 224 -14.78 -2.78 5.97
N PRO A 225 -14.39 -4.05 6.21
CA PRO A 225 -14.85 -5.11 5.35
C PRO A 225 -16.34 -5.39 5.57
N THR A 226 -17.09 -5.55 4.49
CA THR A 226 -18.45 -6.10 4.53
C THR A 226 -18.42 -7.55 5.05
N GLY A 227 -19.57 -8.09 5.49
CA GLY A 227 -19.65 -9.48 5.97
C GLY A 227 -19.08 -10.50 4.96
N THR A 228 -19.31 -10.28 3.66
CA THR A 228 -18.77 -11.10 2.57
C THR A 228 -17.25 -10.93 2.44
N GLN A 229 -16.73 -9.71 2.57
CA GLN A 229 -15.29 -9.44 2.51
C GLN A 229 -14.54 -10.08 3.69
N TRP A 230 -15.13 -10.12 4.89
CA TRP A 230 -14.57 -10.88 6.02
C TRP A 230 -14.44 -12.37 5.70
N ALA A 231 -15.42 -12.95 5.01
CA ALA A 231 -15.36 -14.35 4.57
C ALA A 231 -14.24 -14.56 3.53
N ILE A 232 -14.05 -13.63 2.60
CA ILE A 232 -12.96 -13.66 1.62
C ILE A 232 -11.60 -13.54 2.31
N ILE A 233 -11.43 -12.58 3.22
CA ILE A 233 -10.19 -12.37 3.99
C ILE A 233 -9.86 -13.62 4.81
N GLY A 234 -10.84 -14.18 5.52
CA GLY A 234 -10.68 -15.39 6.33
C GLY A 234 -10.32 -16.61 5.47
N THR A 235 -11.09 -16.86 4.40
CA THR A 235 -10.86 -18.00 3.50
C THR A 235 -9.56 -17.87 2.75
N GLY A 236 -9.24 -16.68 2.24
CA GLY A 236 -7.99 -16.36 1.55
C GLY A 236 -6.77 -16.51 2.45
N SER A 237 -6.87 -16.08 3.72
CA SER A 237 -5.79 -16.27 4.71
C SER A 237 -5.54 -17.76 4.99
N LEU A 238 -6.59 -18.55 5.17
CA LEU A 238 -6.47 -20.01 5.35
C LEU A 238 -5.92 -20.69 4.10
N MET A 239 -6.37 -20.28 2.92
CA MET A 239 -5.87 -20.76 1.63
C MET A 239 -4.39 -20.44 1.47
N LEU A 240 -3.96 -19.19 1.70
CA LEU A 240 -2.55 -18.80 1.63
C LEU A 240 -1.70 -19.55 2.66
N MET A 241 -2.21 -19.76 3.88
CA MET A 241 -1.55 -20.61 4.86
C MET A 241 -1.31 -22.03 4.35
N LEU A 242 -2.32 -22.61 3.67
CA LEU A 242 -2.25 -23.96 3.14
C LEU A 242 -1.38 -24.05 1.88
N VAL A 243 -1.40 -23.04 1.00
CA VAL A 243 -0.71 -23.07 -0.30
C VAL A 243 0.72 -22.54 -0.19
N VAL A 244 0.99 -21.60 0.70
CA VAL A 244 2.33 -21.02 0.89
C VAL A 244 3.00 -21.58 2.13
N GLY A 245 2.30 -21.58 3.26
CA GLY A 245 2.84 -22.02 4.55
C GLY A 245 3.18 -23.51 4.56
N TRP A 246 2.29 -24.37 4.09
CA TRP A 246 2.53 -25.82 4.09
C TRP A 246 3.68 -26.22 3.16
N PRO A 247 3.73 -25.85 1.87
CA PRO A 247 4.84 -26.28 1.01
C PRO A 247 6.17 -25.66 1.43
N SER A 248 6.14 -24.49 2.06
CA SER A 248 7.31 -23.93 2.74
C SER A 248 7.85 -24.89 3.80
N THR A 249 7.01 -25.46 4.68
CA THR A 249 7.50 -26.46 5.67
C THR A 249 8.21 -27.65 5.02
N LEU A 250 7.69 -28.13 3.88
CA LEU A 250 8.28 -29.23 3.13
C LEU A 250 9.63 -28.83 2.53
N LEU A 251 9.69 -27.67 1.87
CA LEU A 251 10.94 -27.12 1.31
C LEU A 251 11.99 -26.93 2.39
N ASN A 252 11.60 -26.49 3.59
CA ASN A 252 12.53 -26.33 4.71
C ASN A 252 13.29 -27.62 5.04
N SER A 253 12.59 -28.77 5.06
CA SER A 253 13.22 -30.06 5.34
C SER A 253 14.25 -30.47 4.29
N VAL A 254 14.12 -29.98 3.05
CA VAL A 254 15.05 -30.26 1.94
C VAL A 254 16.22 -29.29 1.94
N VAL A 255 15.90 -27.99 2.05
CA VAL A 255 16.88 -26.91 1.97
C VAL A 255 17.77 -26.95 3.21
N GLY A 256 17.25 -27.24 4.40
CA GLY A 256 18.04 -27.29 5.64
C GLY A 256 19.27 -28.20 5.55
N SER A 257 19.11 -29.41 5.00
CA SER A 257 20.20 -30.39 4.92
C SER A 257 21.24 -30.05 3.86
N ARG A 258 20.82 -29.48 2.72
CA ARG A 258 21.73 -29.13 1.61
C ARG A 258 22.33 -27.73 1.72
N TYR A 259 21.63 -26.78 2.31
CA TYR A 259 22.11 -25.41 2.47
C TYR A 259 23.36 -25.37 3.35
N GLN A 260 23.41 -26.14 4.43
CA GLN A 260 24.62 -26.22 5.26
C GLN A 260 25.80 -26.84 4.51
N ALA A 261 25.57 -27.82 3.63
CA ALA A 261 26.61 -28.39 2.79
C ALA A 261 27.11 -27.38 1.74
N MET A 262 26.17 -26.67 1.09
CA MET A 262 26.48 -25.64 0.10
C MET A 262 27.22 -24.44 0.72
N VAL A 263 26.75 -23.94 1.86
CA VAL A 263 27.43 -22.84 2.58
C VAL A 263 28.83 -23.27 3.00
N ARG A 264 29.00 -24.46 3.60
CA ARG A 264 30.33 -24.98 3.94
C ARG A 264 31.23 -25.12 2.72
N TRP A 265 30.71 -25.60 1.60
CA TRP A 265 31.46 -25.70 0.35
C TRP A 265 31.88 -24.32 -0.17
N VAL A 266 30.98 -23.35 -0.22
CA VAL A 266 31.27 -21.98 -0.65
C VAL A 266 32.30 -21.32 0.28
N THR A 267 32.06 -21.36 1.59
CA THR A 267 32.98 -20.75 2.58
C THR A 267 34.33 -21.43 2.57
N SER A 268 34.41 -22.76 2.41
CA SER A 268 35.69 -23.47 2.34
C SER A 268 36.48 -23.09 1.08
N ARG A 269 35.82 -22.82 -0.06
CA ARG A 269 36.47 -22.29 -1.26
C ARG A 269 37.00 -20.88 -1.08
N PHE A 270 36.25 -20.00 -0.42
CA PHE A 270 36.69 -18.63 -0.16
C PHE A 270 37.75 -18.54 0.95
N GLN A 271 37.71 -19.42 1.95
CA GLN A 271 38.70 -19.49 3.03
C GLN A 271 40.00 -20.18 2.60
N ARG A 272 39.97 -21.14 1.65
CA ARG A 272 41.19 -21.72 1.08
C ARG A 272 42.09 -20.70 0.39
N LYS A 273 41.57 -19.56 -0.08
CA LYS A 273 42.38 -18.45 -0.61
C LYS A 273 43.03 -17.57 0.46
N LYS A 274 42.67 -17.73 1.74
CA LYS A 274 43.24 -16.96 2.87
C LYS A 274 44.14 -17.80 3.78
N ALA A 275 44.18 -19.12 3.60
CA ALA A 275 44.96 -20.04 4.42
C ALA A 275 46.46 -20.08 4.05
N ASP A 276 46.88 -19.39 2.99
CA ASP A 276 48.31 -19.26 2.62
C ASP A 276 49.02 -18.10 3.35
N ALA A 277 48.31 -17.36 4.21
CA ALA A 277 48.93 -16.39 5.13
C ALA A 277 48.99 -17.01 6.53
N ALA A 278 50.16 -17.57 6.85
CA ALA A 278 50.45 -18.20 8.14
C ALA A 278 50.29 -17.18 9.29
N ASP A 279 49.29 -17.39 10.14
CA ASP A 279 49.19 -16.79 11.47
C ASP A 279 49.60 -17.85 12.51
N PRO A 280 50.37 -17.49 13.56
CA PRO A 280 50.85 -18.42 14.58
C PRO A 280 49.72 -18.99 15.46
N PRO A 281 49.97 -20.11 16.18
CA PRO A 281 48.95 -20.80 16.98
C PRO A 281 48.63 -20.02 18.26
N GLY A 282 47.72 -19.04 18.14
CA GLY A 282 47.12 -18.31 19.24
C GLY A 282 45.62 -18.54 19.29
N ASP A 283 45.17 -19.12 20.41
CA ASP A 283 43.83 -19.16 21.01
C ASP A 283 42.61 -18.96 20.06
N PRO A 284 41.69 -19.94 19.91
CA PRO A 284 40.53 -19.86 19.03
C PRO A 284 39.45 -18.91 19.58
N THR A 285 39.79 -17.63 19.69
CA THR A 285 38.80 -16.57 19.78
C THR A 285 38.08 -16.52 18.44
N ILE A 286 36.80 -16.90 18.45
CA ILE A 286 35.91 -16.86 17.29
C ILE A 286 35.87 -15.40 16.79
N LYS A 287 36.76 -15.06 15.85
CA LYS A 287 36.77 -13.73 15.19
C LYS A 287 35.44 -13.58 14.47
N ARG A 288 34.51 -12.84 15.08
CA ARG A 288 33.22 -12.43 14.53
C ARG A 288 33.48 -11.62 13.27
N SER A 289 33.61 -12.27 12.11
CA SER A 289 33.70 -11.62 10.79
C SER A 289 32.33 -11.07 10.39
N GLY A 290 31.85 -10.08 11.12
CA GLY A 290 30.75 -9.23 10.68
C GLY A 290 31.28 -8.19 9.71
N LEU A 291 30.54 -7.92 8.63
CA LEU A 291 30.72 -6.68 7.86
C LEU A 291 30.66 -5.48 8.82
N PRO A 292 31.44 -4.42 8.58
CA PRO A 292 31.49 -3.28 9.48
C PRO A 292 30.11 -2.63 9.60
N GLY A 293 29.71 -2.27 10.82
CA GLY A 293 28.33 -1.83 11.13
C GLY A 293 27.84 -0.64 10.30
N TRP A 294 28.73 0.19 9.77
CA TRP A 294 28.38 1.31 8.90
C TRP A 294 27.77 0.87 7.56
N LEU A 295 28.05 -0.35 7.08
CA LEU A 295 27.49 -0.88 5.82
C LEU A 295 25.97 -1.12 5.90
N MET A 296 25.38 -1.09 7.09
CA MET A 296 23.95 -1.22 7.27
C MET A 296 23.16 -0.04 6.67
N TRP A 297 23.71 1.19 6.74
CA TRP A 297 23.04 2.39 6.26
C TRP A 297 22.85 2.40 4.73
N PRO A 298 23.88 2.10 3.91
CA PRO A 298 23.69 1.90 2.47
C PRO A 298 22.68 0.80 2.14
N GLY A 299 22.62 -0.27 2.94
CA GLY A 299 21.63 -1.34 2.76
C GLY A 299 20.18 -0.84 2.92
N PHE A 300 19.93 -0.01 3.94
CA PHE A 300 18.62 0.63 4.13
C PHE A 300 18.30 1.62 3.02
N ALA A 301 19.26 2.45 2.63
CA ALA A 301 19.08 3.40 1.53
C ALA A 301 18.76 2.69 0.22
N LEU A 302 19.50 1.62 -0.12
CA LEU A 302 19.26 0.86 -1.35
C LEU A 302 17.89 0.19 -1.34
N ALA A 303 17.47 -0.39 -0.22
CA ALA A 303 16.14 -0.99 -0.15
C ALA A 303 15.00 0.05 -0.12
N ALA A 304 15.23 1.27 0.36
CA ALA A 304 14.29 2.39 0.19
C ALA A 304 14.19 2.83 -1.28
N ILE A 305 15.32 2.89 -2.00
CA ILE A 305 15.33 3.16 -3.45
C ILE A 305 14.57 2.06 -4.21
N LEU A 306 14.88 0.78 -3.95
CA LEU A 306 14.16 -0.34 -4.56
C LEU A 306 12.66 -0.34 -4.19
N GLY A 307 12.32 0.07 -2.97
CA GLY A 307 10.94 0.27 -2.55
C GLY A 307 10.26 1.38 -3.34
N ALA A 308 10.94 2.49 -3.60
CA ALA A 308 10.38 3.62 -4.34
C ALA A 308 10.14 3.29 -5.83
N PHE A 309 10.93 2.39 -6.44
CA PHE A 309 10.71 1.90 -7.82
C PHE A 309 9.37 1.20 -8.02
N VAL A 310 8.68 0.83 -6.96
CA VAL A 310 7.33 0.28 -7.07
C VAL A 310 6.37 1.36 -7.55
N ASP A 311 6.55 2.64 -7.20
CA ASP A 311 5.77 3.74 -7.75
C ASP A 311 6.06 3.93 -9.25
N PRO A 312 5.05 3.92 -10.14
CA PRO A 312 5.22 4.01 -11.58
C PRO A 312 6.01 5.24 -12.04
N ASP A 313 5.78 6.37 -11.36
CA ASP A 313 6.28 7.70 -11.69
C ASP A 313 7.66 7.96 -11.04
N PHE A 314 8.24 6.93 -10.42
CA PHE A 314 9.57 6.99 -9.84
C PHE A 314 10.64 7.31 -10.90
N GLY A 315 11.34 8.42 -10.70
CA GLY A 315 12.36 8.94 -11.62
C GLY A 315 13.29 9.97 -10.96
N LEU A 316 14.01 10.74 -11.78
CA LEU A 316 14.87 11.82 -11.30
C LEU A 316 14.07 13.10 -11.06
N ASN A 317 13.14 13.05 -10.10
CA ASN A 317 12.27 14.16 -9.74
C ASN A 317 12.19 14.35 -8.21
N LEU A 318 11.57 15.46 -7.77
CA LEU A 318 11.52 15.82 -6.35
C LEU A 318 10.56 14.94 -5.55
N MET A 319 9.45 14.52 -6.15
CA MET A 319 8.52 13.55 -5.59
C MET A 319 9.24 12.23 -5.25
N SER A 320 10.03 11.70 -6.18
CA SER A 320 10.80 10.46 -6.04
C SER A 320 11.84 10.58 -4.92
N LEU A 321 12.52 11.72 -4.82
CA LEU A 321 13.43 12.00 -3.71
C LEU A 321 12.70 11.99 -2.36
N ARG A 322 11.55 12.67 -2.27
CA ARG A 322 10.69 12.66 -1.07
C ARG A 322 10.27 11.24 -0.72
N LEU A 323 9.80 10.46 -1.69
CA LEU A 323 9.36 9.08 -1.50
C LEU A 323 10.49 8.18 -0.96
N VAL A 324 11.69 8.27 -1.53
CA VAL A 324 12.87 7.52 -1.03
C VAL A 324 13.19 7.89 0.41
N VAL A 325 13.21 9.19 0.74
CA VAL A 325 13.46 9.66 2.11
C VAL A 325 12.37 9.17 3.07
N THR A 326 11.11 9.22 2.63
CA THR A 326 9.95 8.77 3.40
C THR A 326 10.01 7.29 3.71
N LEU A 327 10.28 6.45 2.69
CA LEU A 327 10.44 5.02 2.86
C LEU A 327 11.66 4.69 3.72
N PHE A 328 12.79 5.37 3.51
CA PHE A 328 13.98 5.19 4.32
C PHE A 328 13.71 5.47 5.80
N LEU A 329 13.04 6.58 6.13
CA LEU A 329 12.70 6.93 7.50
C LEU A 329 11.66 5.99 8.10
N SER A 330 10.64 5.60 7.33
CA SER A 330 9.65 4.60 7.74
C SER A 330 10.34 3.28 8.10
N PHE A 331 11.34 2.91 7.28
CA PHE A 331 12.08 1.69 7.45
C PHE A 331 12.99 1.74 8.67
N LEU A 332 13.64 2.88 8.89
CA LEU A 332 14.48 3.14 10.04
C LEU A 332 13.66 3.09 11.33
N LEU A 333 12.54 3.82 11.39
CA LEU A 333 11.63 3.83 12.54
C LEU A 333 11.21 2.41 12.89
N PHE A 334 10.67 1.66 11.92
CA PHE A 334 10.17 0.31 12.16
C PHE A 334 11.27 -0.64 12.66
N ASN A 335 12.44 -0.65 12.03
CA ASN A 335 13.53 -1.56 12.42
C ASN A 335 14.14 -1.18 13.77
N LEU A 336 14.38 0.11 14.02
CA LEU A 336 14.97 0.56 15.28
C LEU A 336 14.03 0.30 16.47
N THR A 337 12.73 0.57 16.29
CA THR A 337 11.74 0.31 17.34
C THR A 337 11.57 -1.19 17.59
N ALA A 338 11.43 -2.01 16.55
CA ALA A 338 11.36 -3.46 16.68
C ALA A 338 12.61 -4.03 17.37
N TRP A 339 13.81 -3.61 16.97
CA TRP A 339 15.06 -4.00 17.62
C TRP A 339 15.13 -3.55 19.07
N ALA A 340 14.77 -2.31 19.38
CA ALA A 340 14.83 -1.78 20.75
C ALA A 340 13.89 -2.55 21.69
N ILE A 341 12.68 -2.86 21.24
CA ILE A 341 11.71 -3.66 22.00
C ILE A 341 12.21 -5.09 22.18
N VAL A 342 12.63 -5.74 21.10
CA VAL A 342 13.15 -7.11 21.16
C VAL A 342 14.37 -7.19 22.07
N ARG A 343 15.32 -6.26 21.96
CA ARG A 343 16.50 -6.18 22.83
C ARG A 343 16.09 -6.02 24.29
N ARG A 344 15.15 -5.11 24.58
CA ARG A 344 14.66 -4.88 25.96
C ARG A 344 14.01 -6.13 26.55
N VAL A 345 13.28 -6.90 25.74
CA VAL A 345 12.66 -8.16 26.16
C VAL A 345 13.71 -9.27 26.31
N ALA A 346 14.64 -9.39 25.36
CA ALA A 346 15.71 -10.38 25.37
C ALA A 346 16.64 -10.20 26.58
N VAL A 347 17.13 -8.99 26.84
CA VAL A 347 17.99 -8.70 28.00
C VAL A 347 17.27 -8.99 29.33
N ARG A 348 15.94 -8.81 29.38
CA ARG A 348 15.15 -9.16 30.58
C ARG A 348 14.94 -10.65 30.77
N LEU A 349 14.85 -11.42 29.70
CA LEU A 349 14.64 -12.87 29.77
C LEU A 349 15.97 -13.64 29.86
N GLN A 350 17.03 -13.12 29.24
CA GLN A 350 18.34 -13.73 29.11
C GLN A 350 19.42 -12.64 29.17
N PRO A 351 19.90 -12.27 30.38
CA PRO A 351 20.86 -11.18 30.59
C PRO A 351 22.18 -11.35 29.81
N GLU A 352 22.57 -12.59 29.52
CA GLU A 352 23.80 -12.91 28.78
C GLU A 352 23.64 -12.84 27.25
N SER A 353 22.42 -12.64 26.75
CA SER A 353 22.18 -12.52 25.31
C SER A 353 22.57 -11.13 24.82
N ASP A 354 23.47 -11.08 23.82
CA ASP A 354 23.85 -9.84 23.12
C ASP A 354 23.20 -9.80 21.72
N PRO A 355 21.93 -9.35 21.62
CA PRO A 355 21.22 -9.29 20.35
C PRO A 355 21.83 -8.22 19.42
N TYR A 356 22.52 -8.68 18.38
CA TYR A 356 23.05 -7.82 17.34
C TYR A 356 22.13 -7.79 16.11
N LEU A 357 22.05 -6.64 15.44
CA LEU A 357 21.37 -6.50 14.15
C LEU A 357 22.35 -6.90 13.04
N ARG A 358 21.93 -7.80 12.14
CA ARG A 358 22.67 -8.08 10.89
C ARG A 358 21.80 -7.77 9.70
N PHE A 359 22.31 -6.90 8.84
CA PHE A 359 21.72 -6.66 7.53
C PHE A 359 22.05 -7.84 6.60
N ARG A 360 21.03 -8.46 6.02
CA ARG A 360 21.18 -9.60 5.10
C ARG A 360 21.16 -9.09 3.67
N TRP A 361 22.31 -8.72 3.13
CA TRP A 361 22.42 -8.23 1.74
C TRP A 361 21.76 -9.12 0.67
N GLY A 362 21.68 -10.42 0.89
CA GLY A 362 20.98 -11.34 -0.02
C GLY A 362 19.47 -11.05 -0.16
N SER A 363 18.83 -10.42 0.83
CA SER A 363 17.42 -10.06 0.72
C SER A 363 17.17 -8.98 -0.33
N LEU A 364 18.12 -8.08 -0.57
CA LEU A 364 18.01 -7.04 -1.62
C LEU A 364 17.84 -7.62 -3.02
N ILE A 365 18.44 -8.79 -3.30
CA ILE A 365 18.27 -9.47 -4.60
C ILE A 365 16.82 -9.92 -4.76
N LEU A 366 16.23 -10.44 -3.68
CA LEU A 366 14.84 -10.88 -3.70
C LEU A 366 13.87 -9.69 -3.83
N VAL A 367 14.16 -8.58 -3.15
CA VAL A 367 13.44 -7.30 -3.27
C VAL A 367 13.48 -6.81 -4.70
N PHE A 368 14.68 -6.70 -5.28
CA PHE A 368 14.87 -6.29 -6.66
C PHE A 368 14.10 -7.19 -7.64
N ALA A 369 14.20 -8.52 -7.48
CA ALA A 369 13.48 -9.46 -8.33
C ALA A 369 11.96 -9.30 -8.20
N ALA A 370 11.44 -9.09 -6.99
CA ALA A 370 10.00 -8.88 -6.77
C ALA A 370 9.51 -7.56 -7.36
N VAL A 371 10.29 -6.47 -7.27
CA VAL A 371 10.01 -5.19 -7.95
C VAL A 371 10.06 -5.34 -9.46
N LEU A 372 11.03 -6.09 -9.99
CA LEU A 372 11.15 -6.35 -11.42
C LEU A 372 9.95 -7.14 -11.95
N VAL A 373 9.56 -8.23 -11.27
CA VAL A 373 8.40 -9.04 -11.65
C VAL A 373 7.12 -8.22 -11.58
N ALA A 374 6.96 -7.41 -10.54
CA ALA A 374 5.84 -6.50 -10.40
C ALA A 374 5.70 -5.56 -11.61
N ARG A 375 6.80 -4.88 -11.96
CA ARG A 375 6.84 -3.96 -13.10
C ARG A 375 6.59 -4.66 -14.43
N LEU A 376 7.18 -5.84 -14.64
CA LEU A 376 6.99 -6.60 -15.87
C LEU A 376 5.56 -7.13 -16.03
N LEU A 377 4.86 -7.37 -14.92
CA LEU A 377 3.49 -7.87 -14.93
C LEU A 377 2.44 -6.75 -14.90
N GLY A 378 2.86 -5.47 -14.82
CA GLY A 378 1.95 -4.33 -14.66
C GLY A 378 1.09 -4.44 -13.41
N LEU A 379 1.56 -5.16 -12.38
CA LEU A 379 0.80 -5.37 -11.16
C LEU A 379 0.79 -4.08 -10.36
N ASP A 380 -0.40 -3.68 -9.88
CA ASP A 380 -0.55 -2.47 -9.10
C ASP A 380 0.35 -2.47 -7.86
N PRO A 381 1.03 -1.34 -7.61
CA PRO A 381 2.20 -1.26 -6.73
C PRO A 381 1.93 -1.65 -5.27
N GLY A 382 0.72 -1.43 -4.77
CA GLY A 382 0.32 -1.70 -3.38
C GLY A 382 0.60 -3.12 -2.90
N VAL A 383 0.19 -4.14 -3.66
CA VAL A 383 0.32 -5.57 -3.30
C VAL A 383 1.79 -5.96 -3.14
N ILE A 384 2.63 -5.31 -3.94
CA ILE A 384 4.05 -5.59 -4.08
C ILE A 384 4.86 -4.83 -3.04
N PHE A 385 4.50 -3.58 -2.71
CA PHE A 385 5.16 -2.81 -1.64
C PHE A 385 5.22 -3.62 -0.35
N GLY A 386 4.13 -4.29 -0.03
CA GLY A 386 4.09 -5.17 1.11
C GLY A 386 5.08 -6.34 0.95
N LEU A 387 4.87 -7.17 -0.06
CA LEU A 387 5.60 -8.43 -0.21
C LEU A 387 7.12 -8.21 -0.39
N VAL A 388 7.52 -7.18 -1.11
CA VAL A 388 8.90 -6.71 -1.29
C VAL A 388 9.50 -6.21 0.03
N ALA A 389 8.81 -5.33 0.77
CA ALA A 389 9.30 -4.80 2.05
C ALA A 389 9.41 -5.91 3.12
N GLY A 390 8.51 -6.89 3.10
CA GLY A 390 8.58 -8.06 3.98
C GLY A 390 9.83 -8.91 3.71
N VAL A 391 10.12 -9.17 2.42
CA VAL A 391 11.26 -9.96 1.96
C VAL A 391 12.60 -9.29 2.19
N ALA A 392 12.68 -7.97 2.04
CA ALA A 392 13.86 -7.18 2.35
C ALA A 392 14.33 -7.33 3.80
N TYR A 393 13.38 -7.42 4.74
CA TYR A 393 13.61 -7.01 6.13
C TYR A 393 13.23 -8.02 7.19
N ALA A 394 13.17 -9.31 6.86
CA ALA A 394 13.30 -10.37 7.85
C ALA A 394 14.70 -10.30 8.50
N THR A 395 14.91 -9.28 9.33
CA THR A 395 16.06 -9.10 10.20
C THR A 395 15.89 -10.13 11.29
N THR A 396 16.38 -11.33 11.04
CA THR A 396 16.39 -12.40 12.03
C THR A 396 17.19 -11.90 13.22
N LEU A 397 16.51 -11.61 14.32
CA LEU A 397 17.14 -11.54 15.62
C LEU A 397 17.52 -12.96 16.01
N GLN A 398 18.71 -13.36 15.55
CA GLN A 398 19.26 -14.70 15.72
C GLN A 398 19.64 -14.99 17.18
N ALA A 399 19.48 -14.02 18.09
CA ALA A 399 19.91 -14.12 19.48
C ALA A 399 18.82 -14.59 20.45
N ALA A 400 17.53 -14.48 20.13
CA ALA A 400 16.50 -14.99 21.01
C ALA A 400 16.17 -16.45 20.66
N LYS A 401 16.63 -17.38 21.50
CA LYS A 401 16.20 -18.80 21.47
C LYS A 401 14.71 -18.98 21.83
N SER A 402 14.02 -17.91 22.22
CA SER A 402 12.66 -17.99 22.76
C SER A 402 11.60 -17.56 21.76
N ALA A 403 10.63 -18.46 21.50
CA ALA A 403 9.42 -18.18 20.72
C ALA A 403 8.62 -16.98 21.26
N ILE A 404 8.72 -16.69 22.57
CA ILE A 404 8.05 -15.54 23.19
C ILE A 404 8.57 -14.22 22.61
N VAL A 405 9.88 -14.13 22.35
CA VAL A 405 10.49 -12.91 21.80
C VAL A 405 9.99 -12.66 20.38
N THR A 406 9.83 -13.72 19.58
CA THR A 406 9.22 -13.66 18.26
C THR A 406 7.78 -13.15 18.34
N ILE A 407 6.94 -13.74 19.19
CA ILE A 407 5.54 -13.30 19.33
C ILE A 407 5.46 -11.83 19.73
N VAL A 408 6.27 -11.40 20.71
CA VAL A 408 6.29 -10.01 21.17
C VAL A 408 6.77 -9.06 20.07
N GLY A 409 7.79 -9.44 19.31
CA GLY A 409 8.29 -8.66 18.17
C GLY A 409 7.23 -8.50 17.07
N SER A 410 6.59 -9.59 16.65
CA SER A 410 5.53 -9.58 15.65
C SER A 410 4.29 -8.82 16.13
N ALA A 411 3.86 -9.02 17.38
CA ALA A 411 2.73 -8.30 17.96
C ALA A 411 3.01 -6.79 18.07
N PHE A 412 4.22 -6.40 18.45
CA PHE A 412 4.62 -5.00 18.47
C PHE A 412 4.66 -4.39 17.07
N GLY A 413 5.25 -5.10 16.10
CA GLY A 413 5.29 -4.66 14.70
C GLY A 413 3.89 -4.45 14.12
N LEU A 414 2.97 -5.39 14.37
CA LEU A 414 1.57 -5.25 14.00
C LEU A 414 0.90 -4.07 14.71
N ALA A 415 1.10 -3.91 16.02
CA ALA A 415 0.52 -2.79 16.77
C ALA A 415 1.03 -1.43 16.25
N LEU A 416 2.32 -1.32 15.93
CA LEU A 416 2.91 -0.12 15.35
C LEU A 416 2.31 0.18 13.97
N ALA A 417 2.10 -0.84 13.14
CA ALA A 417 1.46 -0.70 11.84
C ALA A 417 0.02 -0.20 11.96
N LEU A 418 -0.76 -0.77 12.91
CA LEU A 418 -2.14 -0.34 13.15
C LEU A 418 -2.21 1.10 13.66
N VAL A 419 -1.32 1.50 14.57
CA VAL A 419 -1.25 2.90 15.04
C VAL A 419 -0.89 3.85 13.91
N ALA A 420 0.05 3.47 13.04
CA ALA A 420 0.40 4.26 11.87
C ALA A 420 -0.79 4.38 10.91
N TRP A 421 -1.56 3.30 10.71
CA TRP A 421 -2.72 3.30 9.83
C TRP A 421 -3.88 4.14 10.36
N VAL A 422 -4.10 4.14 11.67
CA VAL A 422 -5.02 5.08 12.33
C VAL A 422 -4.57 6.52 12.08
N GLY A 423 -3.29 6.82 12.29
CA GLY A 423 -2.75 8.15 12.02
C GLY A 423 -2.90 8.55 10.55
N TYR A 424 -2.65 7.63 9.62
CA TYR A 424 -2.87 7.82 8.20
C TYR A 424 -4.35 8.14 7.92
N SER A 425 -5.28 7.36 8.48
CA SER A 425 -6.73 7.51 8.23
C SER A 425 -7.30 8.80 8.79
N LEU A 426 -6.70 9.35 9.85
CA LEU A 426 -7.09 10.65 10.41
C LEU A 426 -6.57 11.81 9.58
N LEU A 427 -5.45 11.63 8.88
CA LEU A 427 -4.85 12.67 8.06
C LEU A 427 -5.40 12.60 6.64
N ALA A 428 -5.23 11.48 5.93
CA ALA A 428 -5.49 11.31 4.50
C ALA A 428 -6.71 12.09 3.94
N PRO A 429 -7.90 12.11 4.56
CA PRO A 429 -9.05 12.87 4.05
C PRO A 429 -8.83 14.37 3.88
N ALA A 430 -7.93 15.02 4.62
CA ALA A 430 -7.77 16.48 4.54
C ALA A 430 -7.06 16.96 3.25
N GLN A 431 -6.44 16.04 2.49
CA GLN A 431 -5.82 16.26 1.16
C GLN A 431 -5.19 17.65 0.95
N ILE A 432 -4.30 18.05 1.88
CA ILE A 432 -3.66 19.37 1.85
C ILE A 432 -2.43 19.31 0.93
N ASP A 433 -2.38 20.21 -0.06
CA ASP A 433 -1.24 20.41 -0.96
C ASP A 433 -0.04 21.06 -0.25
N ASN A 434 0.54 20.34 0.71
CA ASN A 434 1.71 20.76 1.46
C ASN A 434 2.71 19.62 1.57
N PHE A 435 3.96 19.89 1.21
CA PHE A 435 5.05 18.91 1.27
C PHE A 435 5.13 18.16 2.62
N ALA A 436 5.07 18.87 3.76
CA ALA A 436 5.23 18.25 5.07
C ALA A 436 4.04 17.35 5.42
N TYR A 437 2.86 17.76 4.97
CA TYR A 437 1.64 16.99 5.12
C TYR A 437 1.68 15.70 4.29
N VAL A 438 1.97 15.80 2.99
CA VAL A 438 2.07 14.64 2.09
C VAL A 438 3.18 13.70 2.55
N PHE A 439 4.33 14.24 2.95
CA PHE A 439 5.43 13.45 3.54
C PHE A 439 4.97 12.65 4.77
N LEU A 440 4.21 13.27 5.68
CA LEU A 440 3.72 12.60 6.89
C LEU A 440 2.70 11.50 6.56
N VAL A 441 1.77 11.77 5.64
CA VAL A 441 0.78 10.80 5.16
C VAL A 441 1.49 9.58 4.56
N GLU A 442 2.42 9.80 3.63
CA GLU A 442 3.20 8.74 2.99
C GLU A 442 4.10 7.99 3.98
N PHE A 443 4.63 8.68 5.00
CA PHE A 443 5.41 8.06 6.06
C PHE A 443 4.56 7.07 6.87
N LEU A 444 3.36 7.48 7.27
CA LEU A 444 2.44 6.63 8.03
C LEU A 444 1.94 5.45 7.18
N ALA A 445 1.66 5.67 5.90
CA ALA A 445 1.38 4.60 4.95
C ALA A 445 2.56 3.63 4.82
N GLY A 446 3.79 4.14 4.67
CA GLY A 446 5.01 3.35 4.58
C GLY A 446 5.26 2.49 5.82
N VAL A 447 5.03 3.03 7.03
CA VAL A 447 5.12 2.27 8.30
C VAL A 447 4.04 1.18 8.37
N THR A 448 2.81 1.50 7.95
CA THR A 448 1.68 0.56 7.91
C THR A 448 1.98 -0.62 6.99
N VAL A 449 2.28 -0.32 5.72
CA VAL A 449 2.55 -1.32 4.68
C VAL A 449 3.71 -2.21 5.10
N LYS A 450 4.82 -1.62 5.55
CA LYS A 450 5.98 -2.39 6.02
C LYS A 450 5.64 -3.29 7.20
N GLY A 451 4.96 -2.76 8.21
CA GLY A 451 4.72 -3.50 9.43
C GLY A 451 3.82 -4.71 9.20
N VAL A 452 2.75 -4.53 8.43
CA VAL A 452 1.83 -5.62 8.10
C VAL A 452 2.47 -6.63 7.16
N SER A 453 3.21 -6.18 6.16
CA SER A 453 3.73 -7.08 5.12
C SER A 453 4.93 -7.93 5.53
N THR A 454 5.61 -7.55 6.60
CA THR A 454 6.66 -8.38 7.19
C THR A 454 6.11 -9.62 7.91
N LEU A 455 4.83 -9.64 8.30
CA LEU A 455 4.25 -10.72 9.09
C LEU A 455 4.18 -12.06 8.33
N PRO A 456 3.61 -12.13 7.10
CA PRO A 456 3.52 -13.40 6.39
C PRO A 456 4.90 -14.06 6.21
N LEU A 457 5.92 -13.27 5.89
CA LEU A 457 7.25 -13.82 5.68
C LEU A 457 7.97 -14.18 6.98
N SER A 458 7.97 -13.28 7.98
CA SER A 458 8.70 -13.51 9.23
C SER A 458 8.15 -14.72 10.01
N LEU A 459 6.86 -15.00 9.86
CA LEU A 459 6.17 -16.13 10.47
C LEU A 459 6.23 -17.41 9.61
N LEU A 460 6.84 -17.39 8.42
CA LEU A 460 7.06 -18.63 7.67
C LEU A 460 7.95 -19.60 8.46
N PRO A 461 7.60 -20.89 8.51
CA PRO A 461 8.37 -21.91 9.22
C PRO A 461 9.59 -22.39 8.40
N LEU A 462 10.41 -21.44 7.94
CA LEU A 462 11.56 -21.69 7.06
C LEU A 462 12.90 -21.35 7.74
N GLY A 463 13.81 -22.33 7.76
CA GLY A 463 15.22 -22.16 8.09
C GLY A 463 15.47 -21.43 9.42
N THR A 464 16.02 -20.23 9.31
CA THR A 464 16.38 -19.37 10.45
C THR A 464 15.38 -18.25 10.72
N LEU A 465 14.24 -18.25 10.02
CA LEU A 465 13.17 -17.29 10.27
C LEU A 465 12.52 -17.53 11.63
N ASP A 466 11.89 -16.49 12.15
CA ASP A 466 11.32 -16.52 13.48
C ASP A 466 10.10 -17.47 13.57
N GLY A 467 9.36 -17.63 12.48
CA GLY A 467 8.29 -18.62 12.35
C GLY A 467 8.73 -20.06 12.61
N ALA A 468 9.97 -20.44 12.26
CA ALA A 468 10.47 -21.79 12.51
C ALA A 468 10.62 -22.09 14.01
N LYS A 469 11.05 -21.10 14.80
CA LYS A 469 11.15 -21.21 16.26
C LYS A 469 9.78 -21.37 16.89
N LEU A 470 8.81 -20.59 16.44
CA LEU A 470 7.44 -20.64 16.93
C LEU A 470 6.77 -21.98 16.60
N PHE A 471 6.97 -22.47 15.38
CA PHE A 471 6.50 -23.77 14.92
C PHE A 471 7.09 -24.92 15.73
N GLY A 472 8.40 -24.86 16.03
CA GLY A 472 9.09 -25.84 16.87
C GLY A 472 8.64 -25.82 18.34
N TRP A 473 8.23 -24.66 18.87
CA TRP A 473 7.72 -24.54 20.24
C TRP A 473 6.29 -25.08 20.38
N LYS A 474 5.32 -24.49 19.66
CA LYS A 474 3.91 -24.88 19.69
C LYS A 474 3.25 -24.59 18.34
N LYS A 475 2.99 -25.63 17.55
CA LYS A 475 2.36 -25.54 16.21
C LYS A 475 1.04 -24.79 16.21
N ALA A 476 0.21 -24.94 17.25
CA ALA A 476 -1.05 -24.21 17.37
C ALA A 476 -0.84 -22.70 17.54
N VAL A 477 0.14 -22.29 18.36
CA VAL A 477 0.46 -20.86 18.56
C VAL A 477 1.04 -20.26 17.29
N TRP A 478 1.89 -21.01 16.58
CA TRP A 478 2.36 -20.63 15.25
C TRP A 478 1.20 -20.43 14.28
N GLY A 479 0.30 -21.41 14.16
CA GLY A 479 -0.84 -21.36 13.25
C GLY A 479 -1.73 -20.16 13.54
N ALA A 480 -2.07 -19.92 14.81
CA ALA A 480 -2.85 -18.76 15.23
C ALA A 480 -2.15 -17.43 14.88
N SER A 481 -0.86 -17.31 15.19
CA SER A 481 -0.08 -16.08 14.88
C SER A 481 0.01 -15.85 13.38
N TYR A 482 0.16 -16.91 12.60
CA TYR A 482 0.28 -16.85 11.15
C TYR A 482 -1.04 -16.48 10.49
N VAL A 483 -2.17 -17.05 10.93
CA VAL A 483 -3.51 -16.66 10.48
C VAL A 483 -3.78 -15.19 10.80
N VAL A 484 -3.44 -14.72 12.01
CA VAL A 484 -3.58 -13.29 12.36
C VAL A 484 -2.71 -12.40 11.48
N GLY A 485 -1.46 -12.79 11.24
CA GLY A 485 -0.55 -12.05 10.36
C GLY A 485 -1.03 -12.01 8.89
N LEU A 486 -1.56 -13.12 8.38
CA LEU A 486 -2.15 -13.21 7.05
C LEU A 486 -3.45 -12.41 6.95
N ALA A 487 -4.31 -12.47 7.97
CA ALA A 487 -5.55 -11.69 7.99
C ALA A 487 -5.25 -10.19 8.00
N ALA A 488 -4.32 -9.72 8.83
CA ALA A 488 -3.87 -8.33 8.83
C ALA A 488 -3.30 -7.94 7.45
N PHE A 489 -2.48 -8.81 6.85
CA PHE A 489 -1.96 -8.62 5.50
C PHE A 489 -3.07 -8.53 4.46
N MET A 490 -4.06 -9.40 4.50
CA MET A 490 -5.18 -9.41 3.56
C MET A 490 -6.10 -8.20 3.74
N VAL A 491 -6.30 -7.72 4.96
CA VAL A 491 -7.03 -6.47 5.22
C VAL A 491 -6.31 -5.30 4.54
N VAL A 492 -5.01 -5.10 4.81
CA VAL A 492 -4.22 -4.05 4.14
C VAL A 492 -4.10 -4.29 2.63
N LEU A 493 -4.13 -5.54 2.18
CA LEU A 493 -4.16 -5.85 0.76
C LEU A 493 -5.47 -5.40 0.11
N ALA A 494 -6.59 -5.53 0.82
CA ALA A 494 -7.90 -5.07 0.38
C ALA A 494 -8.02 -3.54 0.39
N THR A 495 -7.15 -2.83 1.10
CA THR A 495 -7.11 -1.36 1.09
C THR A 495 -6.38 -0.78 -0.10
N ILE A 496 -5.77 -1.62 -0.94
CA ILE A 496 -5.10 -1.16 -2.14
C ILE A 496 -6.14 -1.14 -3.27
N PRO A 497 -6.40 0.03 -3.88
CA PRO A 497 -7.24 0.17 -5.06
C PRO A 497 -6.93 -0.89 -6.12
N LYS A 498 -7.95 -1.35 -6.86
CA LYS A 498 -7.85 -2.34 -7.96
C LYS A 498 -7.36 -3.75 -7.61
N ALA A 499 -6.87 -4.00 -6.40
CA ALA A 499 -6.32 -5.30 -6.00
C ALA A 499 -7.31 -6.48 -6.12
N TRP A 500 -8.62 -6.22 -6.22
CA TRP A 500 -9.67 -7.26 -6.27
C TRP A 500 -10.68 -7.10 -7.42
N GLY A 501 -11.04 -5.86 -7.77
CA GLY A 501 -12.04 -5.58 -8.82
C GLY A 501 -11.53 -5.83 -10.24
N GLU A 502 -10.22 -5.69 -10.44
CA GLU A 502 -9.57 -5.88 -11.74
C GLU A 502 -8.71 -7.16 -11.77
N ILE A 503 -8.87 -8.14 -10.88
CA ILE A 503 -8.21 -9.44 -11.09
C ILE A 503 -8.99 -10.15 -12.21
N PRO A 504 -8.64 -10.04 -13.50
CA PRO A 504 -9.43 -10.60 -14.58
C PRO A 504 -9.25 -12.13 -14.62
N ASP A 505 -8.43 -12.65 -13.70
CA ASP A 505 -7.88 -13.98 -13.75
C ASP A 505 -7.50 -14.46 -12.32
N PHE A 506 -8.48 -14.51 -11.42
CA PHE A 506 -8.32 -15.20 -10.11
C PHE A 506 -7.73 -16.60 -10.31
N LEU A 507 -8.08 -17.23 -11.44
CA LEU A 507 -7.52 -18.49 -11.90
C LEU A 507 -6.00 -18.42 -12.13
N ARG A 508 -5.46 -17.33 -12.69
CA ARG A 508 -4.01 -17.11 -12.83
C ARG A 508 -3.30 -17.10 -11.49
N TRP A 509 -3.86 -16.46 -10.46
CA TRP A 509 -3.26 -16.49 -9.11
C TRP A 509 -3.31 -17.89 -8.50
N ILE A 510 -4.42 -18.61 -8.65
CA ILE A 510 -4.51 -20.02 -8.28
C ILE A 510 -3.43 -20.84 -9.01
N TRP A 511 -3.21 -20.59 -10.30
CA TRP A 511 -2.17 -21.27 -11.07
C TRP A 511 -0.76 -20.94 -10.58
N ILE A 512 -0.46 -19.67 -10.29
CA ILE A 512 0.86 -19.25 -9.78
C ILE A 512 1.14 -19.92 -8.42
N PHE A 513 0.22 -19.77 -7.47
CA PHE A 513 0.39 -20.34 -6.13
C PHE A 513 0.31 -21.88 -6.14
N GLY A 514 -0.55 -22.44 -6.97
CA GLY A 514 -0.66 -23.88 -7.20
C GLY A 514 0.60 -24.46 -7.83
N ALA A 515 1.17 -23.83 -8.86
CA ALA A 515 2.43 -24.22 -9.47
C ALA A 515 3.58 -24.17 -8.46
N TYR A 516 3.66 -23.11 -7.64
CA TYR A 516 4.62 -23.03 -6.55
C TYR A 516 4.48 -24.21 -5.57
N ALA A 517 3.26 -24.50 -5.11
CA ALA A 517 2.99 -25.61 -4.21
C ALA A 517 3.38 -26.96 -4.82
N VAL A 518 3.05 -27.19 -6.09
CA VAL A 518 3.43 -28.40 -6.84
C VAL A 518 4.95 -28.52 -6.93
N VAL A 519 5.67 -27.46 -7.31
CA VAL A 519 7.13 -27.46 -7.39
C VAL A 519 7.76 -27.77 -6.02
N ALA A 520 7.27 -27.13 -4.96
CA ALA A 520 7.72 -27.37 -3.60
C ALA A 520 7.51 -28.84 -3.17
N ILE A 521 6.34 -29.42 -3.46
CA ILE A 521 6.02 -30.83 -3.18
C ILE A 521 6.91 -31.77 -4.01
N VAL A 522 7.15 -31.48 -5.29
CA VAL A 522 8.01 -32.30 -6.16
C VAL A 522 9.45 -32.29 -5.65
N ILE A 523 10.01 -31.12 -5.32
CA ILE A 523 11.36 -30.99 -4.75
C ILE A 523 11.47 -31.82 -3.46
N TRP A 524 10.46 -31.73 -2.60
CA TRP A 524 10.38 -32.53 -1.37
C TRP A 524 10.32 -34.04 -1.66
N ALA A 525 9.41 -34.48 -2.53
CA ALA A 525 9.22 -35.89 -2.84
C ALA A 525 10.47 -36.51 -3.48
N VAL A 526 11.15 -35.79 -4.38
CA VAL A 526 12.41 -36.20 -4.99
C VAL A 526 13.50 -36.35 -3.92
N ASN A 527 13.65 -35.35 -3.03
CA ASN A 527 14.65 -35.43 -1.96
C ASN A 527 14.36 -36.57 -0.96
N ALA A 528 13.10 -36.75 -0.57
CA ALA A 528 12.68 -37.85 0.29
C ALA A 528 12.97 -39.22 -0.34
N ARG A 529 12.73 -39.38 -1.66
CA ARG A 529 13.10 -40.59 -2.40
C ARG A 529 14.62 -40.79 -2.47
N MET A 530 15.40 -39.72 -2.63
CA MET A 530 16.87 -39.81 -2.63
C MET A 530 17.42 -40.24 -1.27
N LEU A 531 16.89 -39.69 -0.16
CA LEU A 531 17.28 -40.07 1.20
C LEU A 531 16.94 -41.53 1.52
N LYS A 532 15.82 -42.06 1.00
CA LYS A 532 15.51 -43.50 1.11
C LYS A 532 16.54 -44.38 0.39
N LYS A 533 17.10 -43.93 -0.74
CA LYS A 533 18.08 -44.69 -1.53
C LYS A 533 19.50 -44.59 -0.99
N LYS A 534 19.86 -43.44 -0.44
CA LYS A 534 21.17 -43.16 0.16
C LYS A 534 20.94 -42.52 1.52
N PRO A 535 20.70 -43.33 2.57
CA PRO A 535 20.65 -42.78 3.91
C PRO A 535 21.94 -42.02 4.15
N LEU A 536 21.83 -40.84 4.74
CA LEU A 536 23.00 -40.06 5.11
C LEU A 536 23.89 -40.95 5.99
N PRO A 537 25.23 -40.85 5.88
CA PRO A 537 26.13 -41.49 6.83
C PRO A 537 25.62 -41.16 8.24
N PRO A 538 25.57 -42.14 9.17
CA PRO A 538 25.14 -41.88 10.53
C PRO A 538 25.93 -40.66 11.01
N GLU A 539 25.17 -39.63 11.37
CA GLU A 539 25.69 -38.37 11.87
C GLU A 539 26.66 -38.74 13.00
N GLN A 540 27.97 -38.62 12.74
CA GLN A 540 28.98 -38.78 13.77
C GLN A 540 28.53 -37.84 14.87
N GLN A 541 28.09 -38.41 16.01
CA GLN A 541 27.56 -37.72 17.16
C GLN A 541 28.32 -36.40 17.30
N GLN A 542 27.65 -35.33 16.87
CA GLN A 542 28.19 -34.00 16.97
C GLN A 542 28.23 -33.76 18.47
N GLY A 543 29.43 -33.93 19.03
CA GLY A 543 29.65 -34.20 20.45
C GLY A 543 28.82 -33.27 21.32
N ASP A 544 28.15 -33.87 22.31
CA ASP A 544 27.39 -33.24 23.40
C ASP A 544 27.23 -31.75 23.20
N GLN A 545 26.20 -31.37 22.45
CA GLN A 545 25.65 -30.05 22.57
C GLN A 545 25.03 -30.00 23.98
N PRO A 546 25.65 -29.30 24.96
CA PRO A 546 25.24 -29.39 26.35
C PRO A 546 23.75 -29.07 26.44
N ASP A 547 23.06 -29.95 27.16
CA ASP A 547 21.62 -30.10 27.17
C ASP A 547 20.89 -28.76 27.16
N ALA A 548 19.89 -28.71 26.29
CA ALA A 548 18.87 -27.67 26.32
C ALA A 548 18.31 -27.63 27.74
N ILE A 549 18.61 -26.54 28.45
CA ILE A 549 18.07 -26.19 29.75
C ILE A 549 16.55 -26.38 29.70
N THR A 550 16.06 -27.46 30.30
CA THR A 550 14.64 -27.65 30.61
C THR A 550 14.28 -26.62 31.66
N ILE A 551 13.50 -25.62 31.25
CA ILE A 551 12.87 -24.68 32.17
C ILE A 551 11.54 -25.33 32.57
N ASP A 552 11.46 -25.79 33.82
CA ASP A 552 10.19 -26.05 34.51
C ASP A 552 9.43 -24.74 34.79
#